data_AF-A0A1U7HQA2-F1
#
_entry.id   AF-A0A1U7HQA2-F1
#
_cell.length_a   1.000
_cell.length_b   1.000
_cell.length_c   1.000
_cell.angle_alpha   90.00
_cell.angle_beta   90.00
_cell.angle_gamma   90.00
#
_symmetry.space_group_name_H-M   'P 1'
#
loop_
_entity.id
_entity.type
_entity.pdbx_description
1 polymer ?
#
loop_
_entity_poly.entity_id
_entity_poly.type
_entity_poly.pdbx_seq_one_letter_code
_entity_poly.pdbx_strand_id
1 'polypeptide(L)'
;MNQLRNAALSFGVAATVAMAPCVAQAQTCANPSQTPLTKSRLDQIATNQGISLSRVGVEFEEFALNTIRAGNPVPQNNRLFPSPLRQAKAGIRNVEPDGVVPLVVHIIPFLNPQTYADSVFYESKAVKGTLLPPSYENYQILGFLDVLDRSPARAEGENPAIFFLTTSDVRTISKKTIAEANRRDIGVWHSIACEVTPQSGDLQMGGFRLLNRSVYFWDGRLPTSYGGPGSIGRL
;
A
#
# COMPACT_ATOMS: atom_id res chain seq x y z
N MET A 1 -53.86 -10.05 -42.51
CA MET A 1 -53.29 -11.34 -42.10
C MET A 1 -52.20 -11.73 -43.10
N ASN A 2 -50.93 -11.52 -42.77
CA ASN A 2 -49.83 -12.37 -43.20
C ASN A 2 -48.60 -12.01 -42.38
N GLN A 3 -48.10 -13.02 -41.67
CA GLN A 3 -47.04 -12.93 -40.67
C GLN A 3 -45.69 -12.83 -41.39
N LEU A 4 -44.90 -11.80 -41.08
CA LEU A 4 -43.48 -11.78 -41.37
C LEU A 4 -42.74 -12.42 -40.19
N ARG A 5 -42.15 -13.58 -40.47
CA ARG A 5 -41.33 -14.36 -39.54
C ARG A 5 -39.92 -13.77 -39.40
N ASN A 6 -39.48 -13.79 -38.14
CA ASN A 6 -38.13 -13.67 -37.62
C ASN A 6 -37.02 -14.34 -38.44
N ALA A 7 -35.86 -13.68 -38.51
CA ALA A 7 -34.54 -14.31 -38.36
C ALA A 7 -33.47 -13.24 -38.06
N ALA A 8 -33.31 -12.88 -36.79
CA ALA A 8 -32.12 -12.19 -36.31
C ALA A 8 -31.08 -13.26 -35.93
N LEU A 9 -30.02 -13.40 -36.73
CA LEU A 9 -28.82 -14.14 -36.37
C LEU A 9 -28.00 -13.29 -35.39
N SER A 10 -28.24 -13.47 -34.10
CA SER A 10 -27.34 -13.02 -33.05
C SER A 10 -26.22 -14.04 -32.88
N PHE A 11 -25.05 -13.75 -33.44
CA PHE A 11 -23.79 -14.41 -33.09
C PHE A 11 -23.41 -13.99 -31.67
N GLY A 12 -23.88 -14.74 -30.68
CA GLY A 12 -23.41 -14.66 -29.31
C GLY A 12 -22.01 -15.28 -29.23
N VAL A 13 -20.96 -14.45 -29.35
CA VAL A 13 -19.63 -14.83 -28.88
C VAL A 13 -19.68 -14.78 -27.36
N ALA A 14 -20.03 -15.91 -26.75
CA ALA A 14 -19.82 -16.11 -25.32
C ALA A 14 -18.30 -16.19 -25.09
N ALA A 15 -17.68 -15.03 -24.87
CA ALA A 15 -16.34 -14.97 -24.31
C ALA A 15 -16.43 -15.49 -22.87
N THR A 16 -16.20 -16.79 -22.70
CA THR A 16 -15.87 -17.38 -21.41
C THR A 16 -14.58 -16.76 -20.94
N VAL A 17 -14.68 -15.67 -20.17
CA VAL A 17 -13.56 -15.17 -19.38
C VAL A 17 -13.27 -16.27 -18.37
N ALA A 18 -12.30 -17.12 -18.69
CA ALA A 18 -11.69 -18.02 -17.74
C ALA A 18 -11.14 -17.15 -16.61
N MET A 19 -11.92 -17.02 -15.54
CA MET A 19 -11.44 -16.49 -14.29
C MET A 19 -10.39 -17.47 -13.79
N ALA A 20 -9.14 -17.25 -14.19
CA ALA A 20 -8.00 -17.92 -13.59
C ALA A 20 -8.16 -17.78 -12.07
N PRO A 21 -8.08 -18.88 -11.30
CA PRO A 21 -8.15 -18.78 -9.86
C PRO A 21 -7.05 -17.81 -9.43
N CYS A 22 -7.46 -16.66 -8.89
CA CYS A 22 -6.54 -15.73 -8.24
C CYS A 22 -5.97 -16.47 -7.03
N VAL A 23 -4.89 -17.22 -7.26
CA VAL A 23 -4.01 -17.67 -6.19
C VAL A 23 -3.62 -16.40 -5.47
N ALA A 24 -3.98 -16.31 -4.18
CA ALA A 24 -3.52 -15.26 -3.32
C ALA A 24 -1.99 -15.29 -3.37
N GLN A 25 -1.37 -14.41 -4.16
CA GLN A 25 0.08 -14.27 -4.17
C GLN A 25 0.49 -14.07 -2.71
N ALA A 26 1.24 -15.01 -2.15
CA ALA A 26 1.84 -14.82 -0.84
C ALA A 26 2.59 -13.47 -0.86
N GLN A 27 2.68 -12.78 0.27
CA GLN A 27 3.53 -11.58 0.35
C GLN A 27 4.95 -12.01 -0.01
N THR A 28 5.43 -11.63 -1.20
CA THR A 28 6.69 -12.17 -1.71
C THR A 28 7.78 -11.13 -1.59
N CYS A 29 8.93 -11.59 -1.13
CA CYS A 29 10.19 -10.90 -1.31
C CYS A 29 10.48 -10.64 -2.79
N ALA A 30 11.45 -9.77 -3.06
CA ALA A 30 11.88 -9.44 -4.41
C ALA A 30 12.38 -10.67 -5.19
N ASN A 31 13.04 -11.58 -4.48
CA ASN A 31 13.62 -12.80 -5.03
C ASN A 31 13.27 -14.02 -4.15
N PRO A 32 12.95 -15.20 -4.74
CA PRO A 32 12.73 -16.44 -3.99
C PRO A 32 13.85 -16.86 -3.03
N SER A 33 15.09 -16.42 -3.24
CA SER A 33 16.22 -16.71 -2.34
C SER A 33 16.21 -15.88 -1.05
N GLN A 34 15.38 -14.84 -0.99
CA GLN A 34 15.28 -13.96 0.17
C GLN A 34 14.36 -14.52 1.24
N THR A 35 14.61 -14.12 2.48
CA THR A 35 13.81 -14.57 3.61
C THR A 35 12.91 -13.42 4.09
N PRO A 36 11.58 -13.62 4.22
CA PRO A 36 10.69 -12.62 4.78
C PRO A 36 11.14 -12.18 6.18
N LEU A 37 11.32 -10.87 6.39
CA LEU A 37 11.88 -10.34 7.63
C LEU A 37 10.82 -10.29 8.74
N THR A 38 10.93 -11.19 9.72
CA THR A 38 10.10 -11.15 10.94
C THR A 38 10.58 -10.03 11.87
N LYS A 39 9.70 -9.49 12.71
CA LYS A 39 10.03 -8.54 13.78
C LYS A 39 11.05 -9.12 14.75
N SER A 40 10.94 -10.41 15.09
CA SER A 40 11.93 -11.06 15.96
C SER A 40 13.32 -11.10 15.31
N ARG A 41 13.39 -11.31 13.99
CA ARG A 41 14.66 -11.29 13.25
C ARG A 41 15.21 -9.86 13.12
N LEU A 42 14.33 -8.90 12.84
CA LEU A 42 14.63 -7.47 12.84
C LEU A 42 15.25 -7.02 14.18
N ASP A 43 14.69 -7.44 15.31
CA ASP A 43 15.22 -7.15 16.65
C ASP A 43 16.62 -7.73 16.89
N GLN A 44 16.89 -8.93 16.36
CA GLN A 44 18.23 -9.52 16.43
C GLN A 44 19.24 -8.75 15.59
N ILE A 45 18.86 -8.36 14.36
CA ILE A 45 19.73 -7.57 13.48
C ILE A 45 20.07 -6.24 14.15
N ALA A 46 19.06 -5.54 14.67
CA ALA A 46 19.23 -4.29 15.39
C ALA A 46 20.15 -4.44 16.61
N THR A 47 19.91 -5.46 17.44
CA THR A 47 20.76 -5.72 18.63
C THR A 47 22.21 -5.97 18.23
N ASN A 48 22.46 -6.73 17.16
CA ASN A 48 23.79 -7.01 16.65
C ASN A 48 24.49 -5.75 16.09
N GLN A 49 23.72 -4.74 15.70
CA GLN A 49 24.22 -3.44 15.24
C GLN A 49 24.31 -2.39 16.37
N GLY A 50 24.00 -2.77 17.62
CA GLY A 50 24.01 -1.85 18.77
C GLY A 50 22.81 -0.91 18.83
N ILE A 51 21.75 -1.16 18.04
CA ILE A 51 20.50 -0.40 18.05
C ILE A 51 19.64 -0.89 19.21
N SER A 52 19.18 0.02 20.07
CA SER A 52 18.24 -0.28 21.15
C SER A 52 16.90 -0.78 20.60
N LEU A 53 16.31 -1.80 21.23
CA LEU A 53 14.99 -2.32 20.88
C LEU A 53 13.89 -1.25 20.89
N SER A 54 14.05 -0.18 21.67
CA SER A 54 13.13 0.96 21.69
C SER A 54 13.17 1.82 20.42
N ARG A 55 14.26 1.74 19.64
CA ARG A 55 14.47 2.51 18.40
C ARG A 55 14.17 1.71 17.14
N VAL A 56 14.05 0.38 17.23
CA VAL A 56 13.89 -0.51 16.07
C VAL A 56 12.73 -0.11 15.16
N GLY A 57 11.62 0.39 15.71
CA GLY A 57 10.50 0.87 14.90
C GLY A 57 10.89 2.06 14.02
N VAL A 58 11.61 3.02 14.60
CA VAL A 58 12.07 4.23 13.91
C VAL A 58 13.15 3.90 12.87
N GLU A 59 14.13 3.05 13.21
CA GLU A 59 15.16 2.63 12.25
C GLU A 59 14.54 1.83 11.09
N PHE A 60 13.53 1.02 11.37
CA PHE A 60 12.80 0.29 10.33
C PHE A 60 12.02 1.23 9.41
N GLU A 61 11.36 2.25 9.96
CA GLU A 61 10.69 3.29 9.19
C GLU A 61 11.67 3.99 8.25
N GLU A 62 12.79 4.47 8.79
CA GLU A 62 13.83 5.15 8.02
C GLU A 62 14.37 4.25 6.91
N PHE A 63 14.72 3.00 7.22
CA PHE A 63 15.09 2.00 6.23
C PHE A 63 14.03 1.84 5.15
N ALA A 64 12.76 1.65 5.54
CA ALA A 64 11.68 1.35 4.62
C ALA A 64 11.43 2.52 3.67
N LEU A 65 11.35 3.75 4.18
CA LEU A 65 11.14 4.95 3.37
C LEU A 65 12.34 5.26 2.45
N ASN A 66 13.57 5.03 2.93
CA ASN A 66 14.79 5.26 2.15
C ASN A 66 14.97 4.25 1.02
N THR A 67 14.51 3.02 1.19
CA THR A 67 14.79 1.93 0.25
C THR A 67 13.62 1.56 -0.64
N ILE A 68 12.38 1.87 -0.27
CA ILE A 68 11.20 1.40 -1.01
C ILE A 68 11.14 1.88 -2.48
N ARG A 69 11.83 2.97 -2.81
CA ARG A 69 11.93 3.54 -4.16
C ARG A 69 13.40 3.75 -4.53
N ALA A 70 13.94 2.85 -5.36
CA ALA A 70 15.33 2.91 -5.78
C ALA A 70 15.70 4.27 -6.39
N GLY A 71 16.66 4.97 -5.79
CA GLY A 71 17.14 6.28 -6.24
C GLY A 71 16.21 7.46 -5.97
N ASN A 72 15.05 7.25 -5.35
CA ASN A 72 14.11 8.32 -5.00
C ASN A 72 13.40 8.04 -3.66
N PRO A 73 14.12 8.18 -2.52
CA PRO A 73 13.58 7.97 -1.18
C PRO A 73 12.25 8.68 -0.95
N VAL A 74 11.38 8.07 -0.14
CA VAL A 74 10.20 8.76 0.38
C VAL A 74 10.65 9.65 1.54
N PRO A 75 10.44 10.97 1.50
CA PRO A 75 10.78 11.82 2.63
C PRO A 75 9.95 11.46 3.86
N GLN A 76 10.59 11.43 5.03
CA GLN A 76 9.89 11.38 6.31
C GLN A 76 8.97 12.59 6.44
N ASN A 77 7.78 12.37 7.01
CA ASN A 77 6.78 13.39 7.22
C ASN A 77 6.58 13.64 8.72
N ASN A 78 6.66 14.92 9.11
CA ASN A 78 6.35 15.40 10.46
C ASN A 78 5.08 16.27 10.49
N ARG A 79 4.31 16.28 9.40
CA ARG A 79 3.11 17.10 9.27
C ARG A 79 1.91 16.34 9.81
N LEU A 80 1.11 17.04 10.61
CA LEU A 80 -0.15 16.54 11.15
C LEU A 80 -1.30 16.81 10.20
N PHE A 81 -2.09 15.78 9.92
CA PHE A 81 -3.27 15.87 9.07
C PHE A 81 -4.55 15.70 9.90
N PRO A 82 -5.49 16.67 9.88
CA PRO A 82 -6.73 16.57 10.62
C PRO A 82 -7.62 15.43 10.10
N SER A 83 -8.07 14.57 11.01
CA SER A 83 -9.06 13.52 10.74
C SER A 83 -10.27 13.66 11.67
N PRO A 84 -11.39 14.22 11.18
CA PRO A 84 -12.65 14.24 11.91
C PRO A 84 -13.12 12.85 12.37
N LEU A 85 -12.87 11.79 11.58
CA LEU A 85 -13.30 10.44 11.94
C LEU A 85 -12.46 9.84 13.08
N ARG A 86 -11.13 10.03 13.06
CA ARG A 86 -10.29 9.63 14.20
C ARG A 86 -10.66 10.42 15.44
N GLN A 87 -10.91 11.73 15.29
CA GLN A 87 -11.34 12.57 16.40
C GLN A 87 -12.63 12.04 17.03
N ALA A 88 -13.63 11.70 16.21
CA ALA A 88 -14.90 11.17 16.69
C ALA A 88 -14.78 9.80 17.37
N LYS A 89 -13.78 8.98 17.00
CA LYS A 89 -13.60 7.62 17.55
C LYS A 89 -12.64 7.53 18.72
N ALA A 90 -11.62 8.37 18.76
CA ALA A 90 -10.51 8.28 19.72
C ALA A 90 -10.26 9.57 20.49
N GLY A 91 -10.95 10.67 20.17
CA GLY A 91 -10.64 12.00 20.72
C GLY A 91 -9.34 12.62 20.17
N ILE A 92 -8.63 11.93 19.27
CA ILE A 92 -7.37 12.37 18.69
C ILE A 92 -7.65 13.04 17.34
N ARG A 93 -7.32 14.34 17.24
CA ARG A 93 -7.69 15.17 16.09
C ARG A 93 -6.95 14.82 14.80
N ASN A 94 -5.68 14.44 14.91
CA ASN A 94 -4.80 14.37 13.76
C ASN A 94 -4.23 12.97 13.56
N VAL A 95 -3.74 12.71 12.36
CA VAL A 95 -2.86 11.60 12.01
C VAL A 95 -1.56 12.12 11.43
N GLU A 96 -0.52 11.33 11.54
CA GLU A 96 0.82 11.62 11.02
C GLU A 96 1.27 10.36 10.29
N PRO A 97 1.19 10.32 8.95
CA PRO A 97 1.77 9.24 8.17
C PRO A 97 3.29 9.39 8.17
N ASP A 98 4.01 8.27 8.17
CA ASP A 98 5.48 8.25 8.16
C ASP A 98 6.05 8.92 6.90
N GLY A 99 5.38 8.77 5.75
CA GLY A 99 5.76 9.42 4.49
C GLY A 99 4.55 9.95 3.73
N VAL A 100 4.73 11.11 3.07
CA VAL A 100 3.68 11.73 2.25
C VAL A 100 4.26 12.24 0.94
N VAL A 101 3.67 11.83 -0.18
CA VAL A 101 4.09 12.25 -1.52
C VAL A 101 2.86 12.60 -2.37
N PRO A 102 3.03 13.38 -3.45
CA PRO A 102 1.93 13.61 -4.37
C PRO A 102 1.56 12.35 -5.15
N LEU A 103 0.28 12.24 -5.52
CA LEU A 103 -0.14 11.33 -6.58
C LEU A 103 0.17 11.98 -7.94
N VAL A 104 0.91 11.27 -8.80
CA VAL A 104 1.23 11.73 -10.15
C VAL A 104 0.52 10.84 -11.16
N VAL A 105 -0.37 11.43 -11.95
CA VAL A 105 -1.20 10.72 -12.94
C VAL A 105 -0.73 11.09 -14.35
N HIS A 106 -0.33 10.06 -15.11
CA HIS A 106 0.02 10.18 -16.52
C HIS A 106 -1.16 9.70 -17.37
N ILE A 107 -2.02 10.64 -17.79
CA ILE A 107 -3.19 10.31 -18.61
C ILE A 107 -2.79 10.06 -20.07
N ILE A 108 -1.83 10.84 -20.59
CA ILE A 108 -1.30 10.73 -21.96
C ILE A 108 0.23 10.90 -21.91
N PRO A 109 1.03 10.01 -22.52
CA PRO A 109 2.50 10.02 -22.44
C PRO A 109 3.20 11.33 -22.87
N PHE A 110 2.50 12.21 -23.59
CA PHE A 110 3.04 13.44 -24.16
C PHE A 110 2.51 14.72 -23.52
N LEU A 111 1.60 14.62 -22.54
CA LEU A 111 1.12 15.76 -21.76
C LEU A 111 1.83 15.83 -20.41
N ASN A 112 1.89 17.03 -19.85
CA ASN A 112 2.39 17.22 -18.49
C ASN A 112 1.55 16.37 -17.52
N PRO A 113 2.19 15.61 -16.61
CA PRO A 113 1.47 14.81 -15.65
C PRO A 113 0.67 15.71 -14.71
N GLN A 114 -0.53 15.25 -14.35
CA GLN A 114 -1.30 15.88 -13.29
C GLN A 114 -0.74 15.44 -11.93
N THR A 115 -0.55 16.39 -11.03
CA THR A 115 0.06 16.15 -9.73
C THR A 115 -0.89 16.62 -8.63
N TYR A 116 -1.24 15.71 -7.72
CA TYR A 116 -2.14 15.97 -6.60
C TYR A 116 -1.36 15.84 -5.29
N ALA A 117 -1.14 16.96 -4.61
CA ALA A 117 -0.42 16.99 -3.35
C ALA A 117 -1.14 16.19 -2.27
N ASP A 118 -0.37 15.61 -1.33
CA ASP A 118 -0.88 14.94 -0.12
C ASP A 118 -1.92 13.82 -0.41
N SER A 119 -1.75 13.12 -1.54
CA SER A 119 -2.67 12.07 -2.00
C SER A 119 -2.07 10.66 -1.95
N VAL A 120 -0.84 10.51 -1.49
CA VAL A 120 -0.21 9.21 -1.25
C VAL A 120 0.48 9.20 0.11
N PHE A 121 0.04 8.28 0.98
CA PHE A 121 0.62 8.07 2.31
C PHE A 121 1.42 6.78 2.37
N TYR A 122 2.53 6.80 3.09
CA TYR A 122 3.33 5.63 3.45
C TYR A 122 3.26 5.45 4.96
N GLU A 123 3.05 4.21 5.38
CA GLU A 123 2.96 3.83 6.79
C GLU A 123 3.80 2.57 7.01
N SER A 124 4.80 2.67 7.86
CA SER A 124 5.68 1.59 8.24
C SER A 124 5.20 0.92 9.54
N LYS A 125 5.27 -0.41 9.64
CA LYS A 125 4.97 -1.15 10.87
C LYS A 125 5.91 -2.35 11.04
N ALA A 126 6.79 -2.25 12.03
CA ALA A 126 7.63 -3.35 12.52
C ALA A 126 7.00 -3.99 13.76
N VAL A 127 6.01 -4.88 13.57
CA VAL A 127 5.21 -5.44 14.67
C VAL A 127 4.97 -6.93 14.51
N LYS A 128 4.79 -7.65 15.63
CA LYS A 128 4.61 -9.10 15.65
C LYS A 128 3.13 -9.50 15.59
N GLY A 129 2.76 -10.35 14.65
CA GLY A 129 1.53 -11.15 14.65
C GLY A 129 0.20 -10.39 14.58
N THR A 130 0.21 -9.10 14.25
CA THR A 130 -1.00 -8.28 14.27
C THR A 130 -1.71 -8.25 12.92
N LEU A 131 -3.00 -7.91 12.97
CA LEU A 131 -3.74 -7.38 11.82
C LEU A 131 -3.67 -5.86 11.90
N LEU A 132 -3.79 -5.18 10.76
CA LEU A 132 -3.90 -3.73 10.69
C LEU A 132 -5.36 -3.32 10.39
N PRO A 133 -6.28 -3.32 11.39
CA PRO A 133 -7.66 -2.86 11.24
C PRO A 133 -7.80 -1.33 11.28
N PRO A 134 -8.95 -0.76 10.89
CA PRO A 134 -9.17 0.69 10.99
C PRO A 134 -9.02 1.23 12.41
N SER A 135 -9.28 0.40 13.43
CA SER A 135 -9.14 0.75 14.85
C SER A 135 -7.72 0.63 15.39
N TYR A 136 -6.76 0.20 14.58
CA TYR A 136 -5.36 0.05 15.00
C TYR A 136 -4.82 1.38 15.55
N GLU A 137 -4.06 1.30 16.65
CA GLU A 137 -3.35 2.43 17.26
C GLU A 137 -4.23 3.67 17.45
N ASN A 138 -5.34 3.49 18.19
CA ASN A 138 -6.33 4.54 18.43
C ASN A 138 -6.88 5.12 17.12
N TYR A 139 -7.32 4.23 16.23
CA TYR A 139 -7.93 4.56 14.94
C TYR A 139 -7.02 5.36 13.98
N GLN A 140 -5.71 5.15 14.04
CA GLN A 140 -4.75 5.83 13.16
C GLN A 140 -5.02 5.52 11.68
N ILE A 141 -5.23 4.23 11.35
CA ILE A 141 -5.51 3.79 9.97
C ILE A 141 -6.82 4.38 9.45
N LEU A 142 -7.89 4.39 10.28
CA LEU A 142 -9.12 5.08 9.91
C LEU A 142 -8.87 6.56 9.61
N GLY A 143 -8.03 7.21 10.40
CA GLY A 143 -7.72 8.62 10.18
C GLY A 143 -6.93 8.87 8.90
N PHE A 144 -6.02 7.98 8.51
CA PHE A 144 -5.36 8.06 7.20
C PHE A 144 -6.36 7.96 6.05
N LEU A 145 -7.28 6.99 6.12
CA LEU A 145 -8.31 6.82 5.09
C LEU A 145 -9.23 8.05 5.01
N ASP A 146 -9.61 8.63 6.16
CA ASP A 146 -10.41 9.85 6.24
C ASP A 146 -9.70 11.09 5.64
N VAL A 147 -8.38 11.19 5.78
CA VAL A 147 -7.61 12.28 5.16
C VAL A 147 -7.51 12.07 3.65
N LEU A 148 -7.16 10.86 3.20
CA LEU A 148 -7.01 10.57 1.77
C LEU A 148 -8.34 10.73 1.01
N ASP A 149 -9.47 10.36 1.62
CA ASP A 149 -10.84 10.54 1.08
C ASP A 149 -11.18 12.01 0.79
N ARG A 150 -10.49 12.94 1.46
CA ARG A 150 -10.65 14.40 1.30
C ARG A 150 -9.45 15.06 0.62
N SER A 151 -8.54 14.28 0.03
CA SER A 151 -7.35 14.80 -0.64
C SER A 151 -7.70 15.45 -1.99
N PRO A 152 -6.81 16.31 -2.55
CA PRO A 152 -7.00 16.91 -3.86
C PRO A 152 -7.25 15.88 -4.98
N ALA A 153 -6.59 14.73 -4.96
CA ALA A 153 -6.85 13.65 -5.92
C ALA A 153 -8.32 13.21 -5.89
N ARG A 154 -8.89 13.00 -4.70
CA ARG A 154 -10.30 12.58 -4.58
C ARG A 154 -11.27 13.63 -5.08
N ALA A 155 -10.99 14.91 -4.79
CA ALA A 155 -11.83 16.01 -5.27
C ALA A 155 -11.92 16.04 -6.80
N GLU A 156 -10.85 15.62 -7.48
CA GLU A 156 -10.74 15.57 -8.95
C GLU A 156 -11.08 14.18 -9.53
N GLY A 157 -11.61 13.26 -8.72
CA GLY A 157 -12.05 11.94 -9.16
C GLY A 157 -10.94 10.90 -9.32
N GLU A 158 -9.70 11.19 -8.92
CA GLU A 158 -8.59 10.24 -8.92
C GLU A 158 -8.54 9.44 -7.61
N ASN A 159 -7.85 8.29 -7.65
CA ASN A 159 -7.74 7.37 -6.51
C ASN A 159 -6.43 7.61 -5.73
N PRO A 160 -6.47 8.28 -4.57
CA PRO A 160 -5.33 8.38 -3.67
C PRO A 160 -4.96 6.99 -3.12
N ALA A 161 -3.81 6.87 -2.47
CA ALA A 161 -3.31 5.58 -2.01
C ALA A 161 -2.63 5.63 -0.63
N ILE A 162 -2.69 4.50 0.06
CA ILE A 162 -1.87 4.22 1.24
C ILE A 162 -1.00 2.99 0.99
N PHE A 163 0.27 3.11 1.34
CA PHE A 163 1.29 2.08 1.21
C PHE A 163 1.72 1.61 2.60
N PHE A 164 1.39 0.37 2.94
CA PHE A 164 1.89 -0.27 4.14
C PHE A 164 3.24 -0.92 3.87
N LEU A 165 4.24 -0.58 4.68
CA LEU A 165 5.60 -1.14 4.66
C LEU A 165 5.79 -1.92 5.95
N THR A 166 5.85 -3.26 5.92
CA THR A 166 5.80 -4.02 7.17
C THR A 166 6.89 -5.07 7.28
N THR A 167 7.16 -5.51 8.51
CA THR A 167 7.74 -6.85 8.70
C THR A 167 6.77 -7.93 8.23
N SER A 168 7.27 -9.12 7.92
CA SER A 168 6.48 -10.26 7.43
C SER A 168 5.51 -10.84 8.48
N ASP A 169 5.72 -10.52 9.75
CA ASP A 169 4.82 -10.91 10.85
C ASP A 169 3.43 -10.25 10.79
N VAL A 170 3.29 -9.16 10.03
CA VAL A 170 1.98 -8.56 9.77
C VAL A 170 1.23 -9.49 8.82
N ARG A 171 0.40 -10.36 9.41
CA ARG A 171 -0.29 -11.45 8.71
C ARG A 171 -1.04 -10.95 7.47
N THR A 172 -1.73 -9.83 7.59
CA THR A 172 -2.38 -9.15 6.48
C THR A 172 -2.92 -7.78 6.91
N ILE A 173 -3.10 -6.88 5.95
CA ILE A 173 -3.97 -5.71 6.13
C ILE A 173 -5.40 -6.21 6.32
N SER A 174 -6.10 -5.74 7.36
CA SER A 174 -7.37 -6.37 7.71
C SER A 174 -8.41 -6.21 6.59
N LYS A 175 -9.31 -7.20 6.45
CA LYS A 175 -10.46 -7.09 5.53
C LYS A 175 -11.34 -5.86 5.81
N LYS A 176 -11.40 -5.40 7.07
CA LYS A 176 -12.15 -4.19 7.45
C LYS A 176 -11.49 -2.92 6.90
N THR A 177 -10.16 -2.87 6.91
CA THR A 177 -9.39 -1.76 6.32
C THR A 177 -9.56 -1.73 4.81
N ILE A 178 -9.47 -2.88 4.16
CA ILE A 178 -9.70 -3.01 2.72
C ILE A 178 -11.13 -2.59 2.35
N ALA A 179 -12.14 -3.04 3.11
CA ALA A 179 -13.52 -2.67 2.88
C ALA A 179 -13.77 -1.17 3.08
N GLU A 180 -13.16 -0.55 4.10
CA GLU A 180 -13.27 0.89 4.34
C GLU A 180 -12.58 1.71 3.25
N ALA A 181 -11.39 1.28 2.81
CA ALA A 181 -10.67 1.92 1.72
C ALA A 181 -11.45 1.82 0.39
N ASN A 182 -12.08 0.67 0.11
CA ASN A 182 -12.94 0.49 -1.06
C ASN A 182 -14.13 1.44 -1.09
N ARG A 183 -14.77 1.71 0.06
CA ARG A 183 -15.90 2.65 0.12
C ARG A 183 -15.49 4.10 -0.17
N ARG A 184 -14.20 4.40 -0.08
CA ARG A 184 -13.61 5.73 -0.23
C ARG A 184 -12.77 5.85 -1.50
N ASP A 185 -12.76 4.80 -2.34
CA ASP A 185 -11.93 4.69 -3.54
C ASP A 185 -10.43 4.95 -3.30
N ILE A 186 -9.91 4.45 -2.17
CA ILE A 186 -8.50 4.58 -1.80
C ILE A 186 -7.76 3.28 -2.12
N GLY A 187 -6.66 3.38 -2.86
CA GLY A 187 -5.77 2.24 -3.13
C GLY A 187 -5.02 1.80 -1.89
N VAL A 188 -5.00 0.51 -1.60
CA VAL A 188 -4.28 -0.10 -0.48
C VAL A 188 -3.18 -0.99 -1.03
N TRP A 189 -1.94 -0.56 -0.80
CA TRP A 189 -0.75 -1.27 -1.22
C TRP A 189 -0.02 -1.83 -0.01
N HIS A 190 0.61 -2.98 -0.18
CA HIS A 190 1.39 -3.63 0.86
C HIS A 190 2.70 -4.15 0.30
N SER A 191 3.80 -3.81 0.97
CA SER A 191 5.12 -4.41 0.79
C SER A 191 5.64 -4.93 2.13
N ILE A 192 6.41 -6.02 2.09
CA ILE A 192 7.08 -6.58 3.25
C ILE A 192 8.59 -6.41 3.12
N ALA A 193 9.29 -6.20 4.23
CA ALA A 193 10.74 -6.27 4.26
C ALA A 193 11.24 -7.71 4.19
N CYS A 194 12.39 -7.92 3.56
CA CYS A 194 13.05 -9.20 3.41
C CYS A 194 14.56 -9.08 3.66
N GLU A 195 15.13 -10.12 4.23
CA GLU A 195 16.58 -10.29 4.36
C GLU A 195 17.13 -10.82 3.03
N VAL A 196 18.10 -10.10 2.44
CA VAL A 196 18.66 -10.40 1.12
C VAL A 196 19.47 -11.69 1.16
N THR A 197 20.28 -11.84 2.20
CA THR A 197 21.05 -13.05 2.49
C THR A 197 21.00 -13.27 3.99
N PRO A 198 20.61 -14.48 4.45
CA PRO A 198 20.63 -14.78 5.88
C PRO A 198 22.00 -14.46 6.48
N GLN A 199 22.01 -13.67 7.55
CA GLN A 199 23.19 -13.25 8.34
C GLN A 199 23.96 -12.02 7.86
N SER A 200 23.71 -11.47 6.66
CA SER A 200 24.44 -10.26 6.22
C SER A 200 23.94 -8.98 6.88
N GLY A 201 22.70 -8.99 7.39
CA GLY A 201 22.00 -7.80 7.88
C GLY A 201 21.52 -6.87 6.76
N ASP A 202 21.72 -7.25 5.49
CA ASP A 202 21.21 -6.50 4.35
C ASP A 202 19.74 -6.82 4.12
N LEU A 203 18.95 -5.76 4.00
CA LEU A 203 17.50 -5.80 3.89
C LEU A 203 17.06 -5.18 2.57
N GLN A 204 15.89 -5.59 2.10
CA GLN A 204 15.24 -5.01 0.95
C GLN A 204 13.73 -5.04 1.13
N MET A 205 13.05 -3.96 0.76
CA MET A 205 11.59 -3.99 0.65
C MET A 205 11.17 -4.80 -0.59
N GLY A 206 10.20 -5.69 -0.43
CA GLY A 206 9.60 -6.44 -1.52
C GLY A 206 8.83 -5.56 -2.50
N GLY A 207 8.34 -6.18 -3.58
CA GLY A 207 7.46 -5.50 -4.53
C GLY A 207 6.11 -5.15 -3.91
N PHE A 208 5.51 -4.05 -4.37
CA PHE A 208 4.19 -3.66 -3.89
C PHE A 208 3.09 -4.54 -4.45
N ARG A 209 2.15 -4.92 -3.57
CA ARG A 209 0.93 -5.60 -3.95
C ARG A 209 -0.28 -4.73 -3.66
N LEU A 210 -1.07 -4.47 -4.70
CA LEU A 210 -2.40 -3.89 -4.57
C LEU A 210 -3.36 -4.91 -3.97
N LEU A 211 -3.91 -4.60 -2.80
CA LEU A 211 -4.81 -5.48 -2.06
C LEU A 211 -6.27 -5.33 -2.47
N ASN A 212 -6.64 -4.19 -3.05
CA ASN A 212 -8.01 -3.85 -3.39
C ASN A 212 -8.16 -3.37 -4.83
N ARG A 213 -7.91 -4.30 -5.76
CA ARG A 213 -7.93 -4.07 -7.21
C ARG A 213 -9.22 -3.44 -7.75
N SER A 214 -10.34 -3.63 -7.06
CA SER A 214 -11.64 -3.04 -7.43
C SER A 214 -11.62 -1.52 -7.52
N VAL A 215 -10.74 -0.84 -6.78
CA VAL A 215 -10.61 0.63 -6.81
C VAL A 215 -10.10 1.14 -8.15
N TYR A 216 -9.33 0.33 -8.90
CA TYR A 216 -8.73 0.74 -10.18
C TYR A 216 -9.31 0.00 -11.39
N PHE A 217 -10.29 -0.89 -11.18
CA PHE A 217 -10.81 -1.77 -12.25
C PHE A 217 -11.71 -1.02 -13.23
N TRP A 218 -12.49 -0.04 -12.75
CA TRP A 218 -13.48 0.67 -13.56
C TRP A 218 -12.88 1.79 -14.40
N ASP A 219 -11.74 2.34 -14.00
CA ASP A 219 -11.14 3.50 -14.66
C ASP A 219 -10.23 3.12 -15.84
N GLY A 220 -10.00 1.83 -16.08
CA GLY A 220 -9.06 1.34 -17.11
C GLY A 220 -7.60 1.76 -16.88
N ARG A 221 -7.36 2.53 -15.81
CA ARG A 221 -6.08 3.05 -15.34
C ARG A 221 -5.58 2.10 -14.28
N LEU A 222 -4.97 1.00 -14.70
CA LEU A 222 -4.06 0.32 -13.78
C LEU A 222 -2.93 1.32 -13.49
N PRO A 223 -2.71 1.72 -12.23
CA PRO A 223 -1.54 2.51 -11.90
C PRO A 223 -0.34 1.73 -12.43
N THR A 224 0.38 2.33 -13.38
CA THR A 224 1.63 1.80 -13.91
C THR A 224 2.49 1.51 -12.69
N SER A 225 2.70 0.23 -12.41
CA SER A 225 3.29 -0.35 -11.19
C SER A 225 3.95 0.68 -10.27
N TYR A 226 3.44 0.84 -9.05
CA TYR A 226 4.24 1.46 -8.00
C TYR A 226 5.45 0.56 -7.75
N GLY A 227 6.53 0.82 -8.49
CA GLY A 227 7.87 0.25 -8.33
C GLY A 227 8.02 -1.27 -8.48
N GLY A 228 9.21 -1.68 -8.89
CA GLY A 228 9.73 -2.99 -8.55
C GLY A 228 10.06 -3.09 -7.04
N PRO A 229 10.83 -4.08 -6.61
CA PRO A 229 11.34 -4.11 -5.24
C PRO A 229 12.18 -2.86 -4.92
N GLY A 230 12.30 -2.55 -3.63
CA GLY A 230 13.15 -1.46 -3.15
C GLY A 230 14.64 -1.69 -3.43
N SER A 231 15.50 -0.74 -3.08
CA SER A 231 16.95 -0.95 -3.05
C SER A 231 17.39 -1.77 -1.84
N ILE A 232 18.54 -2.42 -1.94
CA ILE A 232 19.17 -3.08 -0.79
C ILE A 232 19.70 -1.99 0.16
N GLY A 233 19.51 -2.18 1.46
CA GLY A 233 20.00 -1.28 2.51
C GLY A 233 20.24 -2.02 3.82
N ARG A 234 20.52 -1.24 4.87
CA ARG A 234 20.65 -1.72 6.25
C ARG A 234 19.76 -0.88 7.16
N LEU A 235 19.50 -1.40 8.35
CA LEU A 235 18.95 -0.62 9.46
C LEU A 235 19.94 0.43 9.94
#